data_AF-A0A4S8LVT8-F1
#
_entry.id   AF-A0A4S8LVT8-F1
#
_cell.length_a   1.000
_cell.length_b   1.000
_cell.length_c   1.000
_cell.angle_alpha   90.00
_cell.angle_beta   90.00
_cell.angle_gamma   90.00
#
_symmetry.space_group_name_H-M   'P 1'
#
loop_
_entity.id
_entity.type
_entity.pdbx_description
1 polymer ?
#
loop_
_entity_poly.entity_id
_entity_poly.type
_entity_poly.pdbx_seq_one_letter_code
_entity_poly.pdbx_strand_id
1 'polypeptide(L)'
;MSVERPPKRAESSENPYRHRYTFLEVFKGLFDRFLDSDSVLQLGDKYEELEYNTVGKAREFFTRLKYYVECMPSPPNTYEFKTRLMEGFPTDLRKKITDKGITAESSSVNKIMKNAVKLEEGCNAERHYAVRNRQKNAASLDQPKTPRKFIKVKLA
;
A
#
# COMPACT_ATOMS: atom_id res chain seq x y z
N MET A 1 -81.85 38.86 -18.90
CA MET A 1 -81.15 37.69 -18.32
C MET A 1 -79.76 37.64 -18.94
N SER A 2 -78.74 38.06 -18.20
CA SER A 2 -77.36 38.09 -18.68
C SER A 2 -76.67 36.79 -18.28
N VAL A 3 -76.22 36.01 -19.27
CA VAL A 3 -75.49 34.75 -19.06
C VAL A 3 -74.05 35.09 -18.75
N GLU A 4 -73.65 34.87 -17.49
CA GLU A 4 -72.29 35.05 -17.03
C GLU A 4 -71.39 33.97 -17.68
N ARG A 5 -70.41 34.39 -18.49
CA ARG A 5 -69.43 33.48 -19.09
C ARG A 5 -68.42 33.08 -18.01
N PRO A 6 -68.09 31.78 -17.86
CA PRO A 6 -67.09 31.37 -16.89
C PRO A 6 -65.71 31.94 -17.27
N PRO A 7 -64.85 32.24 -16.29
CA PRO A 7 -63.54 32.80 -16.57
C PRO A 7 -62.74 31.81 -17.41
N LYS A 8 -62.15 32.30 -18.50
CA LYS A 8 -61.18 31.52 -19.29
C LYS A 8 -60.08 31.06 -18.34
N ARG A 9 -59.90 29.74 -18.28
CA ARG A 9 -58.79 29.09 -17.59
C ARG A 9 -57.51 29.83 -17.99
N ALA A 10 -56.85 30.48 -17.04
CA ALA A 10 -55.52 30.99 -17.28
C ALA A 10 -54.68 29.77 -17.66
N GLU A 11 -54.28 29.67 -18.93
CA GLU A 11 -53.26 28.74 -19.34
C GLU A 11 -52.00 29.13 -18.55
N SER A 12 -51.73 28.36 -17.50
CA SER A 12 -50.43 28.39 -16.86
C SER A 12 -49.42 28.02 -17.95
N SER A 13 -48.78 29.03 -18.51
CA SER A 13 -47.68 28.90 -19.46
C SER A 13 -46.38 28.49 -18.76
N GLU A 14 -46.45 28.04 -17.51
CA GLU A 14 -45.36 27.35 -16.85
C GLU A 14 -45.30 25.92 -17.36
N ASN A 15 -44.47 25.74 -18.39
CA ASN A 15 -44.03 24.44 -18.85
C ASN A 15 -43.61 23.61 -17.61
N PRO A 16 -44.30 22.51 -17.27
CA PRO A 16 -43.97 21.68 -16.11
C PRO A 16 -42.60 21.01 -16.23
N TYR A 17 -41.92 21.21 -17.36
CA TYR A 17 -40.57 20.74 -17.67
C TYR A 17 -39.51 21.85 -17.64
N ARG A 18 -39.81 23.03 -17.09
CA ARG A 18 -38.89 24.19 -17.01
C ARG A 18 -37.56 23.87 -16.31
N HIS A 19 -37.52 22.80 -15.50
CA HIS A 19 -36.33 22.27 -14.85
C HIS A 19 -36.19 20.76 -15.09
N ARG A 20 -36.25 20.32 -16.36
CA ARG A 20 -35.80 18.96 -16.70
C ARG A 20 -34.29 18.91 -16.63
N TYR A 21 -33.77 18.69 -15.43
CA TYR A 21 -32.38 18.26 -15.28
C TYR A 21 -32.23 16.93 -16.00
N THR A 22 -31.26 16.85 -16.88
CA THR A 22 -30.80 15.59 -17.44
C THR A 22 -30.16 14.75 -16.33
N PHE A 23 -30.14 13.43 -16.51
CA PHE A 23 -29.41 12.53 -15.62
C PHE A 23 -27.96 13.00 -15.40
N LEU A 24 -27.32 13.51 -16.46
CA LEU A 24 -25.95 14.00 -16.41
C LEU A 24 -25.82 15.27 -15.55
N GLU A 25 -26.78 16.20 -15.62
CA GLU A 25 -26.77 17.42 -14.79
C GLU A 25 -27.02 17.12 -13.32
N VAL A 26 -27.94 16.19 -13.02
CA VAL A 26 -28.14 15.71 -11.63
C VAL A 26 -26.88 15.03 -11.12
N PHE A 27 -26.28 14.15 -11.91
CA PHE A 27 -25.07 13.42 -11.53
C PHE A 27 -23.88 14.37 -11.34
N LYS A 28 -23.70 15.33 -12.24
CA LYS A 28 -22.68 16.37 -12.12
C LYS A 28 -22.91 17.23 -10.87
N GLY A 29 -24.14 17.66 -10.61
CA GLY A 29 -24.47 18.42 -9.41
C GLY A 29 -24.25 17.64 -8.10
N LEU A 30 -24.47 16.32 -8.11
CA LEU A 30 -24.13 15.44 -6.98
C LEU A 30 -22.60 15.31 -6.84
N PHE A 31 -21.88 15.12 -7.94
CA PHE A 31 -20.42 15.05 -7.95
C PHE A 31 -19.82 16.34 -7.39
N ASP A 32 -20.21 17.51 -7.91
CA ASP A 32 -19.71 18.82 -7.48
C ASP A 32 -20.05 19.12 -6.01
N ARG A 33 -21.12 18.54 -5.46
CA ARG A 33 -21.54 18.75 -4.06
C ARG A 33 -20.86 17.80 -3.07
N PHE A 34 -20.51 16.60 -3.49
CA PHE A 34 -20.02 15.55 -2.59
C PHE A 34 -18.55 15.17 -2.81
N LEU A 35 -18.02 15.42 -4.01
CA LEU A 35 -16.61 15.25 -4.35
C LEU A 35 -16.00 16.63 -4.52
N ASP A 36 -15.66 17.22 -3.38
CA ASP A 36 -14.95 18.48 -3.33
C ASP A 36 -13.54 18.32 -3.90
N SER A 37 -13.04 19.32 -4.64
CA SER A 37 -11.68 19.33 -5.18
C SER A 37 -10.63 19.15 -4.08
N ASP A 38 -10.91 19.64 -2.88
CA ASP A 38 -10.05 19.47 -1.70
C ASP A 38 -9.96 18.00 -1.28
N SER A 39 -11.02 17.21 -1.46
CA SER A 39 -11.01 15.77 -1.15
C SER A 39 -10.12 14.98 -2.12
N VAL A 40 -10.02 15.44 -3.38
CA VAL A 40 -9.13 14.86 -4.39
C VAL A 40 -7.68 15.18 -4.09
N LEU A 41 -7.38 16.43 -3.73
CA LEU A 41 -6.03 16.85 -3.34
C LEU A 41 -5.54 16.11 -2.09
N GLN A 42 -6.39 16.01 -1.06
CA GLN A 42 -6.08 15.25 0.15
C GLN A 42 -5.78 13.77 -0.11
N LEU A 43 -6.34 13.19 -1.17
CA LEU A 43 -6.07 11.81 -1.55
C LEU A 43 -4.67 11.65 -2.17
N GLY A 44 -4.26 12.62 -2.97
CA GLY A 44 -2.90 12.77 -3.48
C GLY A 44 -1.89 12.92 -2.36
N ASP A 45 -2.15 13.83 -1.42
CA ASP A 45 -1.27 14.06 -0.27
C ASP A 45 -1.12 12.78 0.58
N LYS A 46 -2.23 12.09 0.88
CA LYS A 46 -2.18 10.83 1.64
C LYS A 46 -1.43 9.70 0.93
N TYR A 47 -1.42 9.70 -0.40
CA TYR A 47 -0.62 8.75 -1.18
C TYR A 47 0.86 9.06 -1.08
N GLU A 48 1.23 10.35 -1.19
CA GLU A 48 2.62 10.78 -1.08
C GLU A 48 3.17 10.66 0.34
N GLU A 49 2.35 10.90 1.36
CA GLU A 49 2.71 10.76 2.77
C GLU A 49 2.73 9.31 3.27
N LEU A 50 2.34 8.34 2.42
CA LEU A 50 2.20 6.97 2.86
C LEU A 50 3.54 6.35 3.28
N GLU A 51 3.66 5.98 4.54
CA GLU A 51 4.89 5.37 5.05
C GLU A 51 4.84 3.84 5.05
N TYR A 52 6.02 3.25 4.90
CA TYR A 52 6.21 1.82 5.08
C TYR A 52 6.15 1.44 6.56
N ASN A 53 5.29 0.47 6.88
CA ASN A 53 5.13 -0.06 8.23
C ASN A 53 5.96 -1.33 8.42
N THR A 54 6.77 -1.40 9.50
CA THR A 54 7.55 -2.61 9.82
C THR A 54 6.70 -3.82 10.24
N VAL A 55 5.44 -3.61 10.61
CA VAL A 55 4.51 -4.67 11.05
C VAL A 55 3.93 -5.43 9.85
N GLY A 56 3.17 -4.79 8.96
CA GLY A 56 2.63 -5.47 7.77
C GLY A 56 3.53 -5.40 6.53
N LYS A 57 4.68 -4.72 6.63
CA LYS A 57 5.80 -4.80 5.69
C LYS A 57 5.44 -4.41 4.26
N ALA A 58 6.19 -4.90 3.26
CA ALA A 58 5.98 -4.52 1.86
C ALA A 58 4.57 -4.83 1.35
N ARG A 59 3.96 -5.94 1.79
CA ARG A 59 2.61 -6.32 1.34
C ARG A 59 1.54 -5.32 1.78
N GLU A 60 1.54 -4.94 3.06
CA GLU A 60 0.59 -3.94 3.57
C GLU A 60 0.81 -2.59 2.89
N PHE A 61 2.07 -2.17 2.76
CA PHE A 61 2.43 -0.92 2.11
C PHE A 61 1.94 -0.87 0.65
N PHE A 62 2.17 -1.94 -0.11
CA PHE A 62 1.68 -2.06 -1.48
C PHE A 62 0.16 -2.01 -1.57
N THR A 63 -0.57 -2.72 -0.69
CA THR A 63 -2.03 -2.72 -0.66
C THR A 63 -2.58 -1.32 -0.38
N ARG A 64 -1.95 -0.56 0.53
CA ARG A 64 -2.35 0.81 0.84
C ARG A 64 -2.07 1.76 -0.33
N LEU A 65 -0.92 1.66 -0.99
CA LEU A 65 -0.65 2.43 -2.22
C LEU A 65 -1.71 2.12 -3.30
N LYS A 66 -2.01 0.84 -3.52
CA LYS A 66 -3.04 0.37 -4.46
C LYS A 66 -4.40 0.98 -4.18
N TYR A 67 -4.82 0.99 -2.92
CA TYR A 67 -6.09 1.56 -2.49
C TYR A 67 -6.21 3.04 -2.90
N TYR A 68 -5.20 3.86 -2.60
CA TYR A 68 -5.23 5.27 -2.96
C TYR A 68 -5.29 5.49 -4.48
N VAL A 69 -4.48 4.76 -5.24
CA VAL A 69 -4.46 4.82 -6.71
C VAL A 69 -5.82 4.47 -7.31
N GLU A 70 -6.52 3.47 -6.75
CA GLU A 70 -7.85 3.07 -7.22
C GLU A 70 -8.94 4.12 -6.89
N CYS A 71 -8.73 4.95 -5.87
CA CYS A 71 -9.64 6.02 -5.49
C CYS A 71 -9.35 7.36 -6.18
N MET A 72 -8.16 7.52 -6.79
CA MET A 72 -7.78 8.77 -7.44
C MET A 72 -8.53 8.98 -8.76
N PRO A 73 -9.09 10.18 -9.01
CA PRO A 73 -9.65 10.54 -10.31
C PRO A 73 -8.61 10.48 -11.44
N SER A 74 -7.37 10.83 -11.12
CA SER A 74 -6.22 10.73 -12.03
C SER A 74 -5.10 9.95 -11.32
N PRO A 75 -5.03 8.62 -11.50
CA PRO A 75 -4.01 7.81 -10.88
C PRO A 75 -2.63 8.05 -11.51
N PRO A 76 -1.54 7.84 -10.74
CA PRO A 76 -0.19 7.90 -11.28
C PRO A 76 0.01 6.82 -12.35
N ASN A 77 0.88 7.12 -13.32
CA ASN A 77 1.22 6.15 -14.34
C ASN A 77 2.04 4.98 -13.76
N THR A 78 2.26 3.93 -14.56
CA THR A 78 2.95 2.71 -14.08
C THR A 78 4.38 2.98 -13.61
N TYR A 79 5.07 3.95 -14.21
CA TYR A 79 6.43 4.30 -13.81
C TYR A 79 6.45 5.08 -12.49
N GLU A 80 5.60 6.09 -12.36
CA GLU A 80 5.41 6.86 -11.12
C GLU A 80 5.04 5.95 -9.95
N PHE A 81 4.09 5.03 -10.16
CA PHE A 81 3.70 4.06 -9.14
C PHE A 81 4.87 3.17 -8.68
N LYS A 82 5.67 2.66 -9.63
CA LYS A 82 6.86 1.85 -9.30
C LYS A 82 7.91 2.67 -8.54
N THR A 83 8.07 3.93 -8.91
CA THR A 83 9.00 4.86 -8.27
C THR A 83 8.57 5.11 -6.83
N ARG A 84 7.31 5.48 -6.61
CA ARG A 84 6.76 5.69 -5.26
C ARG A 84 6.85 4.45 -4.37
N LEU A 85 6.59 3.27 -4.93
CA LEU A 85 6.75 2.00 -4.23
C LEU A 85 8.19 1.78 -3.77
N MET A 86 9.16 2.01 -4.66
CA MET A 86 10.58 1.86 -4.35
C MET A 86 11.05 2.91 -3.34
N GLU A 87 10.63 4.18 -3.49
CA GLU A 87 10.98 5.27 -2.59
C GLU A 87 10.45 5.06 -1.18
N GLY A 88 9.24 4.50 -1.05
CA GLY A 88 8.62 4.20 0.23
C GLY A 88 9.29 3.05 1.00
N PHE A 89 10.06 2.17 0.35
CA PHE A 89 10.78 1.12 1.07
C PHE A 89 11.90 1.69 1.96
N PRO A 90 12.14 1.08 3.14
CA PRO A 90 13.28 1.43 3.97
C PRO A 90 14.59 1.33 3.19
N THR A 91 15.52 2.24 3.43
CA THR A 91 16.79 2.36 2.69
C THR A 91 17.54 1.02 2.56
N ASP A 92 17.61 0.24 3.64
CA ASP A 92 18.29 -1.07 3.63
C ASP A 92 17.60 -2.09 2.74
N LEU A 93 16.27 -2.10 2.73
CA LEU A 93 15.47 -2.99 1.89
C LEU A 93 15.63 -2.57 0.42
N ARG A 94 15.46 -1.28 0.14
CA ARG A 94 15.61 -0.69 -1.19
C ARG A 94 17.00 -1.01 -1.77
N LYS A 95 18.06 -0.79 -1.00
CA LYS A 95 19.44 -1.09 -1.41
C LYS A 95 19.62 -2.55 -1.80
N LYS A 96 19.16 -3.49 -0.96
CA LYS A 96 19.25 -4.93 -1.25
C LYS A 96 18.43 -5.36 -2.48
N ILE A 97 17.36 -4.66 -2.81
CA ILE A 97 16.58 -4.88 -4.04
C ILE A 97 17.37 -4.34 -5.24
N THR A 98 17.88 -3.12 -5.16
CA THR A 98 18.63 -2.47 -6.25
C THR A 98 19.97 -3.15 -6.53
N ASP A 99 20.64 -3.71 -5.52
CA ASP A 99 21.87 -4.51 -5.67
C ASP A 99 21.66 -5.75 -6.56
N LYS A 100 20.41 -6.19 -6.72
CA LYS A 100 20.02 -7.29 -7.64
C LYS A 100 19.59 -6.78 -9.02
N GLY A 101 19.83 -5.51 -9.33
CA GLY A 101 19.43 -4.86 -10.58
C GLY A 101 17.92 -4.63 -10.72
N ILE A 102 17.16 -4.67 -9.60
CA ILE A 102 15.71 -4.45 -9.62
C ILE A 102 15.44 -2.98 -9.32
N THR A 103 14.96 -2.25 -10.33
CA THR A 103 14.64 -0.83 -10.24
C THR A 103 13.22 -0.54 -10.72
N ALA A 104 12.73 0.67 -10.43
CA ALA A 104 11.44 1.13 -10.95
C ALA A 104 11.45 1.20 -12.49
N GLU A 105 12.59 1.51 -13.12
CA GLU A 105 12.73 1.59 -14.57
C GLU A 105 12.68 0.21 -15.24
N SER A 106 13.47 -0.74 -14.73
CA SER A 106 13.76 -2.00 -15.44
C SER A 106 12.83 -3.16 -15.07
N SER A 107 12.12 -3.06 -13.94
CA SER A 107 11.40 -4.19 -13.36
C SER A 107 9.90 -3.97 -13.28
N SER A 108 9.15 -5.07 -13.32
CA SER A 108 7.71 -5.05 -13.07
C SER A 108 7.41 -4.94 -11.58
N VAL A 109 6.24 -4.40 -11.24
CA VAL A 109 5.73 -4.33 -9.86
C VAL A 109 5.80 -5.70 -9.16
N ASN A 110 5.39 -6.77 -9.85
CA ASN A 110 5.42 -8.13 -9.31
C ASN A 110 6.85 -8.57 -8.95
N LYS A 111 7.83 -8.26 -9.81
CA LYS A 111 9.24 -8.60 -9.56
C LYS A 111 9.79 -7.84 -8.35
N ILE A 112 9.47 -6.54 -8.23
CA ILE A 112 9.81 -5.71 -7.06
C ILE A 112 9.23 -6.34 -5.79
N MET A 113 7.92 -6.60 -5.78
CA MET A 113 7.21 -7.14 -4.62
C MET A 113 7.69 -8.53 -4.20
N LYS A 114 7.91 -9.45 -5.15
CA LYS A 114 8.47 -10.77 -4.85
C LYS A 114 9.84 -10.68 -4.18
N ASN A 115 10.69 -9.74 -4.61
CA ASN A 115 12.01 -9.58 -4.02
C ASN A 115 11.95 -8.96 -2.62
N ALA A 116 11.11 -7.94 -2.44
CA ALA A 116 10.89 -7.31 -1.14
C ALA A 116 10.44 -8.34 -0.08
N VAL A 117 9.40 -9.13 -0.40
CA VAL A 117 8.90 -10.20 0.49
C VAL A 117 9.99 -11.24 0.79
N LYS A 118 10.72 -11.71 -0.23
CA LYS A 118 11.80 -12.69 -0.04
C LYS A 118 12.91 -12.16 0.88
N LEU A 119 13.26 -10.87 0.77
CA LEU A 119 14.26 -10.24 1.62
C LEU A 119 13.77 -10.10 3.06
N GLU A 120 12.51 -9.74 3.28
CA GLU A 120 11.90 -9.68 4.61
C GLU A 120 11.87 -11.06 5.29
N GLU A 121 11.48 -12.10 4.56
CA GLU A 121 11.49 -13.49 5.03
C GLU A 121 12.92 -13.94 5.35
N GLY A 122 13.89 -13.63 4.49
CA GLY A 122 15.30 -13.93 4.71
C GLY A 122 15.87 -13.23 5.95
N CYS A 123 15.57 -11.95 6.14
CA CYS A 123 15.95 -11.22 7.36
C CYS A 123 15.31 -11.84 8.62
N ASN A 124 14.06 -12.29 8.53
CA ASN A 124 13.41 -12.95 9.65
C ASN A 124 14.06 -14.31 9.97
N ALA A 125 14.35 -15.11 8.95
CA ALA A 125 15.06 -16.39 9.11
C ALA A 125 16.44 -16.21 9.75
N GLU A 126 17.21 -15.21 9.31
CA GLU A 126 18.53 -14.91 9.86
C GLU A 126 18.45 -14.56 11.36
N ARG A 127 17.45 -13.77 11.77
CA ARG A 127 17.20 -13.47 13.19
C ARG A 127 16.94 -14.75 13.98
N HIS A 128 16.13 -15.67 13.44
CA HIS A 128 15.88 -16.96 14.08
C HIS A 128 17.15 -17.82 14.19
N TYR A 129 17.99 -17.87 13.16
CA TYR A 129 19.25 -18.60 13.20
C TYR A 129 20.25 -18.02 14.21
N ALA A 130 20.36 -16.70 14.27
CA ALA A 130 21.23 -16.02 15.22
C ALA A 130 20.85 -16.34 16.68
N VAL A 131 19.55 -16.33 17.02
CA VAL A 131 19.07 -16.70 18.37
C VAL A 131 19.41 -18.16 18.69
N ARG A 132 19.13 -19.08 17.76
CA ARG A 132 19.43 -20.51 17.95
C ARG A 132 20.92 -20.77 18.13
N ASN A 133 21.77 -20.10 17.37
CA ASN A 133 23.22 -20.24 17.46
C ASN A 133 23.74 -19.72 18.81
N ARG A 134 23.22 -18.60 19.31
CA ARG A 134 23.57 -18.08 20.64
C ARG A 134 23.23 -19.08 21.75
N GLN A 135 22.06 -19.71 21.69
CA GLN A 135 21.65 -20.74 22.67
C GLN A 135 22.56 -21.97 22.64
N LYS A 136 22.92 -22.47 21.44
CA LYS A 136 23.88 -23.58 21.30
C LYS A 136 25.25 -23.24 21.89
N ASN A 137 25.74 -22.04 21.61
CA ASN A 137 27.05 -21.59 22.11
C ASN A 137 27.05 -21.42 23.63
N ALA A 138 25.97 -20.90 24.22
CA ALA A 138 25.83 -20.79 25.67
C ALA A 138 25.79 -22.18 26.35
N ALA A 139 25.01 -23.12 25.80
CA ALA A 139 24.94 -24.50 26.32
C ALA A 139 26.27 -25.25 26.21
N SER A 140 27.13 -24.89 25.25
CA SER A 140 28.47 -25.48 25.09
C SER A 140 29.48 -24.92 26.10
N LEU A 141 29.26 -23.70 26.62
CA LEU A 141 30.12 -23.07 27.62
C LEU A 141 29.85 -23.59 29.04
N ASP A 142 28.59 -23.94 29.34
CA ASP A 142 28.16 -24.45 30.65
C ASP A 142 28.46 -25.95 30.86
N GLN A 143 29.03 -26.65 29.86
CA GLN A 143 29.46 -28.03 30.06
C GLN A 143 30.79 -28.08 30.84
N PRO A 144 30.86 -28.79 31.98
CA PRO A 144 32.10 -28.95 32.73
C PRO A 144 33.14 -29.66 31.84
N LYS A 145 34.32 -29.05 31.68
CA LYS A 145 35.46 -29.66 30.98
C LYS A 145 35.79 -30.98 31.67
N THR A 146 35.40 -32.10 31.07
CA THR A 146 35.76 -33.42 31.58
C THR A 146 37.28 -33.59 31.50
N PRO A 147 37.96 -34.01 32.58
CA PRO A 147 39.40 -34.17 32.56
C PRO A 147 39.79 -35.27 31.58
N ARG A 148 40.73 -34.98 30.68
CA ARG A 148 41.35 -35.96 29.78
C ARG A 148 41.93 -37.10 30.62
N LYS A 149 41.40 -38.31 30.45
CA LYS A 149 41.97 -39.52 31.07
C LYS A 149 43.32 -39.82 30.42
N PHE A 150 44.41 -39.65 31.18
CA PHE A 150 45.73 -40.10 30.77
C PHE A 150 45.77 -41.63 30.82
N ILE A 151 45.92 -42.27 29.67
CA ILE A 151 46.16 -43.71 29.56
C ILE A 151 47.61 -43.95 29.97
N LYS A 152 47.83 -44.62 31.12
CA LYS A 152 49.15 -45.16 31.47
C LYS A 152 49.44 -46.37 30.59
N VAL A 153 50.31 -46.20 29.60
CA VAL A 153 50.89 -47.31 28.85
C VAL A 153 51.95 -47.97 29.74
N LYS A 154 51.77 -49.25 30.09
CA LYS A 154 52.82 -50.05 30.73
C LYS A 154 53.80 -50.50 29.65
N LEU A 155 55.07 -50.10 29.79
CA LEU A 155 56.18 -50.68 29.03
C LEU A 155 56.51 -52.04 29.65
N ALA A 156 56.56 -53.07 28.81
CA ALA A 156 57.03 -54.42 29.15
C ALA A 156 58.54 -54.52 28.96
#